data_AF-A0A524KJT7-F1
#
_entry.id   AF-A0A524KJT7-F1
#
_cell.length_a   1.000
_cell.length_b   1.000
_cell.length_c   1.000
_cell.angle_alpha   90.00
_cell.angle_beta   90.00
_cell.angle_gamma   90.00
#
_symmetry.space_group_name_H-M   'P 1'
#
loop_
_entity.id
_entity.type
_entity.pdbx_description
1 polymer ?
#
loop_
_entity_poly.entity_id
_entity_poly.type
_entity_poly.pdbx_seq_one_letter_code
_entity_poly.pdbx_strand_id
1 'polypeptide(L)'
;MNSELVKGLFSRRSSATEALIAANAGKALNFEDPYDNLYAFGKIWGSYDAPVLSGFHGLMYARIGARRLVPLFGYTGTGCMQSKVDQDGNVWIRGKETGYFTDLATGDILETWKNPWTGKTVEVFNFYNPAMGGKLTAEMPRFAMGAARDDATLMNDGTHRHASGSGTSGTVPFILPFETYGDDLMLAWDYAHEYTNPVTPEGWPEASTGPRISPSEHFTFCMSLAEMRDRSVPTSRFVAGFSRLSQWWPWMRMGGHELAESGVVFGRIFSHKGLKGTGDIPPKVLAYIETHAPNYLTVPDDWPNVTPHGTWEAFANQVPPETPGYRR
;
A
#
# COMPACT_ATOMS: atom_id res chain seq x y z
N MET A 1 -22.21 51.36 17.25
CA MET A 1 -22.11 50.70 15.93
C MET A 1 -21.45 49.36 16.14
N ASN A 2 -22.18 48.29 15.82
CA ASN A 2 -22.13 46.97 16.46
C ASN A 2 -20.91 46.11 16.10
N SER A 3 -20.33 45.47 17.12
CA SER A 3 -19.37 44.36 17.03
C SER A 3 -19.99 43.03 16.58
N GLU A 4 -21.21 43.05 16.03
CA GLU A 4 -21.91 41.87 15.50
C GLU A 4 -21.70 41.65 14.00
N LEU A 5 -21.21 42.65 13.26
CA LEU A 5 -21.01 42.56 11.80
C LEU A 5 -19.71 41.85 11.38
N VAL A 6 -18.83 41.47 12.32
CA VAL A 6 -17.56 40.78 12.01
C VAL A 6 -17.63 39.26 12.32
N LYS A 7 -18.67 38.78 13.00
CA LYS A 7 -18.83 37.34 13.31
C LYS A 7 -19.58 36.54 12.22
N GLY A 8 -20.02 37.20 11.14
CA GLY A 8 -20.90 36.60 10.13
C GLY A 8 -20.24 35.99 8.89
N LEU A 9 -18.91 36.02 8.73
CA LEU A 9 -18.26 35.62 7.46
C LEU A 9 -17.39 34.35 7.49
N PHE A 10 -17.33 33.63 8.62
CA PHE A 10 -16.71 32.30 8.67
C PHE A 10 -17.59 31.33 9.47
N SER A 11 -18.84 31.16 9.06
CA SER A 11 -19.49 29.86 9.31
C SER A 11 -18.71 28.84 8.49
N ARG A 12 -17.81 28.11 9.15
CA ARG A 12 -17.07 26.99 8.56
C ARG A 12 -18.15 26.04 8.03
N ARG A 13 -18.40 26.05 6.71
CA ARG A 13 -19.33 25.09 6.11
C ARG A 13 -18.82 23.72 6.50
N SER A 14 -19.70 22.92 7.10
CA SER A 14 -19.42 21.52 7.42
C SER A 14 -18.79 20.86 6.19
N SER A 15 -17.66 20.17 6.36
CA SER A 15 -17.08 19.42 5.25
C SER A 15 -18.07 18.33 4.77
N ALA A 16 -17.94 17.87 3.53
CA ALA A 16 -18.77 16.77 3.02
C ALA A 16 -18.64 15.51 3.89
N THR A 17 -17.45 15.28 4.43
CA THR A 17 -17.17 14.20 5.39
C THR A 17 -17.95 14.39 6.69
N GLU A 18 -17.89 15.58 7.31
CA GLU A 18 -18.66 15.89 8.53
C GLU A 18 -20.18 15.75 8.30
N ALA A 19 -20.68 16.22 7.16
CA ALA A 19 -22.10 16.13 6.81
C ALA A 19 -22.56 14.68 6.65
N LEU A 20 -21.77 13.83 5.98
CA LEU A 20 -22.09 12.42 5.78
C LEU A 20 -22.02 11.62 7.08
N ILE A 21 -21.02 11.89 7.93
CA ILE A 21 -20.90 11.29 9.27
C ILE A 21 -22.13 11.65 10.10
N ALA A 22 -22.54 12.93 10.10
CA ALA A 22 -23.72 13.39 10.82
C ALA A 22 -25.03 12.75 10.29
N ALA A 23 -25.19 12.66 8.96
CA ALA A 23 -26.37 12.06 8.32
C ALA A 23 -26.52 10.56 8.63
N ASN A 24 -25.42 9.89 8.98
CA ASN A 24 -25.40 8.47 9.32
C ASN A 24 -25.06 8.21 10.80
N ALA A 25 -25.11 9.22 11.65
CA ALA A 25 -24.86 9.07 13.08
C ALA A 25 -25.82 8.01 13.67
N GLY A 26 -25.26 7.07 14.45
CA GLY A 26 -26.00 5.97 15.06
C GLY A 26 -26.37 4.82 14.12
N LYS A 27 -26.05 4.89 12.81
CA LYS A 27 -26.23 3.78 11.88
C LYS A 27 -24.94 2.96 11.77
N ALA A 28 -25.02 1.67 12.13
CA ALA A 28 -23.94 0.72 11.93
C ALA A 28 -23.63 0.51 10.44
N LEU A 29 -22.37 0.19 10.12
CA LEU A 29 -21.97 -0.19 8.76
C LEU A 29 -22.63 -1.51 8.32
N ASN A 30 -23.16 -1.52 7.11
CA ASN A 30 -23.68 -2.70 6.41
C ASN A 30 -22.66 -3.19 5.37
N PHE A 31 -22.01 -4.33 5.61
CA PHE A 31 -20.99 -4.87 4.70
C PHE A 31 -21.53 -5.46 3.39
N GLU A 32 -22.84 -5.49 3.18
CA GLU A 32 -23.45 -5.80 1.88
C GLU A 32 -23.71 -4.53 1.03
N ASP A 33 -23.48 -3.34 1.59
CA ASP A 33 -23.60 -2.07 0.89
C ASP A 33 -22.22 -1.57 0.40
N PRO A 34 -22.05 -1.22 -0.89
CA PRO A 34 -20.76 -0.76 -1.42
C PRO A 34 -20.23 0.54 -0.81
N TYR A 35 -21.10 1.48 -0.43
CA TYR A 35 -20.67 2.75 0.16
C TYR A 35 -20.23 2.59 1.62
N ASP A 36 -20.87 1.68 2.35
CA ASP A 36 -20.41 1.31 3.69
C ASP A 36 -19.09 0.52 3.66
N ASN A 37 -18.85 -0.29 2.63
CA ASN A 37 -17.55 -0.91 2.38
C ASN A 37 -16.47 0.11 2.05
N LEU A 38 -16.77 1.13 1.23
CA LEU A 38 -15.84 2.23 0.99
C LEU A 38 -15.52 2.98 2.28
N TYR A 39 -16.54 3.28 3.08
CA TYR A 39 -16.34 3.96 4.36
C TYR A 39 -15.48 3.12 5.31
N ALA A 40 -15.74 1.81 5.39
CA ALA A 40 -14.90 0.87 6.13
C ALA A 40 -13.45 0.88 5.60
N PHE A 41 -13.26 0.81 4.29
CA PHE A 41 -11.93 0.86 3.65
C PHE A 41 -11.17 2.14 4.02
N GLY A 42 -11.83 3.30 4.03
CA GLY A 42 -11.22 4.54 4.50
C GLY A 42 -10.79 4.49 5.97
N LYS A 43 -11.58 3.86 6.86
CA LYS A 43 -11.16 3.60 8.26
C LYS A 43 -9.96 2.66 8.35
N ILE A 44 -9.88 1.65 7.48
CA ILE A 44 -8.78 0.67 7.47
C ILE A 44 -7.50 1.29 6.95
N TRP A 45 -7.51 1.98 5.80
CA TRP A 45 -6.29 2.51 5.19
C TRP A 45 -5.84 3.86 5.76
N GLY A 46 -6.76 4.64 6.33
CA GLY A 46 -6.48 5.98 6.82
C GLY A 46 -7.30 6.35 8.05
N SER A 47 -7.70 7.61 8.09
CA SER A 47 -8.47 8.23 9.16
C SER A 47 -9.23 9.43 8.59
N TYR A 48 -10.49 9.60 8.99
CA TYR A 48 -11.35 10.71 8.56
C TYR A 48 -11.15 12.02 9.33
N ASP A 49 -10.42 11.99 10.45
CA ASP A 49 -10.18 13.17 11.30
C ASP A 49 -8.82 13.80 10.99
N ALA A 50 -7.74 13.14 11.41
CA ALA A 50 -6.36 13.57 11.19
C ALA A 50 -5.52 12.44 10.55
N PRO A 51 -4.39 12.77 9.89
CA PRO A 51 -3.44 11.76 9.41
C PRO A 51 -3.05 10.75 10.50
N VAL A 52 -2.90 9.49 10.11
CA VAL A 52 -2.51 8.40 10.99
C VAL A 52 -1.25 7.72 10.45
N LEU A 53 -0.33 7.43 11.36
CA LEU A 53 0.90 6.67 11.07
C LEU A 53 0.63 5.18 11.27
N SER A 54 1.14 4.37 10.35
CA SER A 54 1.13 2.91 10.41
C SER A 54 2.54 2.38 10.19
N GLY A 55 2.76 1.12 10.55
CA GLY A 55 4.04 0.44 10.37
C GLY A 55 3.87 -0.96 9.83
N PHE A 56 4.93 -1.42 9.17
CA PHE A 56 5.11 -2.83 8.87
C PHE A 56 6.53 -3.27 9.15
N HIS A 57 6.72 -4.54 9.50
CA HIS A 57 8.04 -5.13 9.72
C HIS A 57 8.00 -6.65 9.59
N GLY A 58 9.07 -7.24 9.06
CA GLY A 58 9.12 -8.66 8.78
C GLY A 58 10.43 -9.13 8.19
N LEU A 59 10.40 -10.33 7.65
CA LEU A 59 11.56 -11.00 7.06
C LEU A 59 11.29 -11.32 5.59
N MET A 60 12.26 -11.01 4.74
CA MET A 60 12.26 -11.41 3.35
C MET A 60 13.13 -12.66 3.15
N TYR A 61 12.66 -13.53 2.28
CA TYR A 61 13.28 -14.80 1.95
C TYR A 61 13.44 -14.93 0.44
N ALA A 62 14.46 -15.65 0.01
CA ALA A 62 14.53 -16.18 -1.34
C ALA A 62 13.96 -17.60 -1.39
N ARG A 63 13.22 -17.87 -2.46
CA ARG A 63 12.82 -19.21 -2.91
C ARG A 63 13.45 -19.46 -4.28
N ILE A 64 14.22 -20.55 -4.38
CA ILE A 64 14.87 -20.97 -5.63
C ILE A 64 14.44 -22.40 -5.92
N GLY A 65 13.61 -22.58 -6.94
CA GLY A 65 13.02 -23.87 -7.28
C GLY A 65 12.37 -24.56 -6.08
N ALA A 66 12.68 -25.85 -5.88
CA ALA A 66 12.15 -26.66 -4.78
C ALA A 66 12.92 -26.53 -3.44
N ARG A 67 13.96 -25.69 -3.37
CA ARG A 67 14.79 -25.57 -2.16
C ARG A 67 14.05 -24.85 -1.03
N ARG A 68 14.51 -25.05 0.21
CA ARG A 68 14.03 -24.31 1.38
C ARG A 68 14.18 -22.80 1.18
N LEU A 69 13.36 -22.02 1.90
CA LEU A 69 13.51 -20.57 1.97
C LEU A 69 14.86 -20.18 2.58
N VAL A 70 15.51 -19.16 2.01
CA VAL A 70 16.78 -18.58 2.48
C VAL A 70 16.51 -17.16 2.97
N PRO A 71 16.74 -16.83 4.25
CA PRO A 71 16.60 -15.45 4.76
C PRO A 71 17.53 -14.49 4.02
N LEU A 72 17.05 -13.28 3.71
CA LEU A 72 17.80 -12.26 2.97
C LEU A 72 18.18 -11.06 3.85
N PHE A 73 17.17 -10.38 4.37
CA PHE A 73 17.24 -9.17 5.18
C PHE A 73 15.84 -8.94 5.79
N GLY A 74 15.75 -8.16 6.85
CA GLY A 74 14.45 -7.69 7.34
C GLY A 74 13.88 -6.64 6.38
N TYR A 75 12.57 -6.50 6.33
CA TYR A 75 11.87 -5.46 5.57
C TYR A 75 10.89 -4.74 6.47
N THR A 76 10.93 -3.42 6.46
CA THR A 76 10.15 -2.58 7.37
C THR A 76 9.85 -1.24 6.75
N GLY A 77 8.81 -0.56 7.21
CA GLY A 77 8.42 0.69 6.63
C GLY A 77 7.26 1.33 7.35
N THR A 78 6.80 2.42 6.79
CA THR A 78 5.78 3.30 7.40
C THR A 78 4.83 3.81 6.34
N GLY A 79 3.60 4.07 6.76
CA GLY A 79 2.63 4.84 5.98
C GLY A 79 2.11 6.01 6.81
N CYS A 80 1.91 7.17 6.18
CA CYS A 80 1.18 8.29 6.76
C CYS A 80 -0.04 8.58 5.88
N MET A 81 -1.24 8.24 6.38
CA MET A 81 -2.44 8.13 5.56
C MET A 81 -3.59 8.96 6.13
N GLN A 82 -4.42 9.52 5.25
CA GLN A 82 -5.65 10.21 5.61
C GLN A 82 -6.75 9.93 4.59
N SER A 83 -7.99 9.93 5.06
CA SER A 83 -9.18 9.69 4.24
C SER A 83 -10.17 10.85 4.34
N LYS A 84 -10.96 11.04 3.30
CA LYS A 84 -12.15 11.91 3.32
C LYS A 84 -13.24 11.29 2.47
N VAL A 85 -14.47 11.73 2.69
CA VAL A 85 -15.63 11.39 1.84
C VAL A 85 -16.08 12.63 1.07
N ASP A 86 -16.39 12.47 -0.21
CA ASP A 86 -16.99 13.51 -1.04
C ASP A 86 -18.53 13.51 -0.97
N GLN A 87 -19.15 14.45 -1.70
CA GLN A 87 -20.61 14.67 -1.65
C GLN A 87 -21.41 13.49 -2.22
N ASP A 88 -20.78 12.67 -3.05
CA ASP A 88 -21.39 11.50 -3.68
C ASP A 88 -21.18 10.22 -2.86
N GLY A 89 -20.55 10.32 -1.68
CA GLY A 89 -20.22 9.18 -0.84
C GLY A 89 -18.94 8.44 -1.24
N ASN A 90 -18.19 8.93 -2.24
CA ASN A 90 -16.93 8.31 -2.64
C ASN A 90 -15.82 8.64 -1.64
N VAL A 91 -14.89 7.70 -1.47
CA VAL A 91 -13.78 7.85 -0.54
C VAL A 91 -12.53 8.30 -1.28
N TRP A 92 -11.89 9.32 -0.75
CA TRP A 92 -10.56 9.74 -1.16
C TRP A 92 -9.55 9.32 -0.11
N ILE A 93 -8.40 8.83 -0.57
CA ILE A 93 -7.24 8.54 0.27
C ILE A 93 -6.08 9.38 -0.22
N ARG A 94 -5.26 9.85 0.71
CA ARG A 94 -3.95 10.42 0.44
C ARG A 94 -2.93 9.90 1.43
N GLY A 95 -1.67 9.82 1.02
CA GLY A 95 -0.60 9.55 1.94
C GLY A 95 0.76 9.42 1.31
N LYS A 96 1.71 9.02 2.15
CA LYS A 96 3.09 8.70 1.77
C LYS A 96 3.49 7.38 2.39
N GLU A 97 4.45 6.71 1.76
CA GLU A 97 5.00 5.45 2.27
C GLU A 97 6.51 5.39 2.08
N THR A 98 7.13 4.67 3.01
CA THR A 98 8.56 4.34 3.00
C THR A 98 8.73 2.83 3.16
N GLY A 99 9.71 2.25 2.48
CA GLY A 99 10.16 0.87 2.68
C GLY A 99 11.68 0.80 2.80
N TYR A 100 12.15 0.10 3.84
CA TYR A 100 13.54 -0.04 4.25
C TYR A 100 13.92 -1.50 4.45
N PHE A 101 15.21 -1.76 4.33
CA PHE A 101 15.80 -3.09 4.54
C PHE A 101 16.67 -3.06 5.77
N THR A 102 16.70 -4.16 6.53
CA THR A 102 17.44 -4.22 7.79
C THR A 102 18.35 -5.44 7.85
N ASP A 103 19.50 -5.26 8.51
CA ASP A 103 20.41 -6.34 8.83
C ASP A 103 19.72 -7.36 9.76
N LEU A 104 19.95 -8.65 9.50
CA LEU A 104 19.26 -9.73 10.22
C LEU A 104 19.69 -9.85 11.68
N ALA A 105 20.95 -9.52 11.99
CA ALA A 105 21.51 -9.69 13.33
C ALA A 105 21.22 -8.48 14.22
N THR A 106 21.38 -7.28 13.66
CA THR A 106 21.31 -6.02 14.40
C THR A 106 19.94 -5.34 14.28
N GLY A 107 19.21 -5.55 13.19
CA GLY A 107 18.03 -4.78 12.83
C GLY A 107 18.33 -3.34 12.39
N ASP A 108 19.60 -3.01 12.12
CA ASP A 108 19.98 -1.69 11.59
C ASP A 108 19.55 -1.56 10.12
N ILE A 109 19.18 -0.34 9.72
CA ILE A 109 18.81 -0.05 8.33
C ILE A 109 20.04 -0.23 7.44
N LEU A 110 19.89 -1.00 6.35
CA LEU A 110 20.95 -1.30 5.40
C LEU A 110 21.08 -0.17 4.37
N GLU A 111 22.31 0.29 4.18
CA GLU A 111 22.70 1.13 3.03
C GLU A 111 23.31 0.28 1.91
N THR A 112 23.98 -0.82 2.27
CA THR A 112 24.54 -1.79 1.32
C THR A 112 24.19 -3.21 1.75
N TRP A 113 24.17 -4.13 0.79
CA TRP A 113 23.88 -5.53 1.02
C TRP A 113 24.81 -6.42 0.19
N LYS A 114 25.33 -7.49 0.81
CA LYS A 114 26.16 -8.47 0.12
C LYS A 114 25.27 -9.53 -0.51
N ASN A 115 25.17 -9.52 -1.84
CA ASN A 115 24.39 -10.51 -2.57
C ASN A 115 25.08 -11.89 -2.49
N PRO A 116 24.41 -12.92 -1.93
CA PRO A 116 25.02 -14.22 -1.69
C PRO A 116 25.22 -15.06 -2.96
N TRP A 117 24.56 -14.72 -4.08
CA TRP A 117 24.69 -15.41 -5.36
C TRP A 117 25.76 -14.80 -6.24
N THR A 118 25.79 -13.47 -6.35
CA THR A 118 26.76 -12.77 -7.20
C THR A 118 28.07 -12.47 -6.48
N GLY A 119 28.08 -12.52 -5.14
CA GLY A 119 29.21 -12.13 -4.29
C GLY A 119 29.47 -10.62 -4.24
N LYS A 120 28.77 -9.83 -5.05
CA LYS A 120 28.89 -8.37 -5.11
C LYS A 120 28.24 -7.73 -3.87
N THR A 121 28.81 -6.62 -3.42
CA THR A 121 28.12 -5.70 -2.49
C THR A 121 27.39 -4.66 -3.33
N VAL A 122 26.10 -4.49 -3.09
CA VAL A 122 25.21 -3.59 -3.86
C VAL A 122 24.61 -2.53 -2.94
N GLU A 123 24.35 -1.36 -3.49
CA GLU A 123 23.58 -0.32 -2.78
C GLU A 123 22.12 -0.73 -2.68
N VAL A 124 21.53 -0.48 -1.52
CA VAL A 124 20.14 -0.78 -1.23
C VAL A 124 19.25 0.34 -1.77
N PHE A 125 18.18 -0.02 -2.49
CA PHE A 125 17.19 0.95 -2.98
C PHE A 125 16.00 1.02 -2.03
N ASN A 126 16.04 1.96 -1.07
CA ASN A 126 14.90 2.24 -0.20
C ASN A 126 13.71 2.78 -1.02
N PHE A 127 12.51 2.27 -0.73
CA PHE A 127 11.30 2.68 -1.43
C PHE A 127 10.74 3.96 -0.78
N TYR A 128 10.50 4.97 -1.59
CA TYR A 128 9.92 6.24 -1.17
C TYR A 128 8.78 6.61 -2.10
N ASN A 129 7.55 6.52 -1.60
CA ASN A 129 6.35 6.93 -2.33
C ASN A 129 5.84 8.27 -1.80
N PRO A 130 6.15 9.41 -2.48
CA PRO A 130 5.85 10.75 -1.97
C PRO A 130 4.38 11.14 -2.08
N ALA A 131 3.60 10.40 -2.88
CA ALA A 131 2.20 10.66 -3.13
C ALA A 131 1.52 9.37 -3.55
N MET A 132 0.81 8.76 -2.62
CA MET A 132 -0.17 7.71 -2.90
C MET A 132 -1.58 8.22 -2.67
N GLY A 133 -2.53 7.60 -3.33
CA GLY A 133 -3.95 7.85 -3.10
C GLY A 133 -4.72 8.19 -4.38
N GLY A 134 -6.02 8.33 -4.20
CA GLY A 134 -6.97 8.52 -5.28
C GLY A 134 -8.40 8.45 -4.79
N LYS A 135 -9.30 8.62 -5.75
CA LYS A 135 -10.74 8.48 -5.53
C LYS A 135 -11.15 7.01 -5.71
N LEU A 136 -11.78 6.44 -4.70
CA LEU A 136 -12.43 5.14 -4.73
C LEU A 136 -13.94 5.34 -4.82
N THR A 137 -14.58 4.62 -5.74
CA THR A 137 -16.02 4.67 -6.00
C THR A 137 -16.68 3.36 -5.58
N ALA A 138 -18.01 3.28 -5.68
CA ALA A 138 -18.75 2.05 -5.38
C ALA A 138 -18.45 0.88 -6.34
N GLU A 139 -17.49 1.05 -7.26
CA GLU A 139 -16.95 0.02 -8.15
C GLU A 139 -15.53 -0.37 -7.70
N MET A 140 -15.27 -1.69 -7.66
CA MET A 140 -13.97 -2.25 -7.36
C MET A 140 -12.94 -1.80 -8.42
N PRO A 141 -11.81 -1.18 -8.03
CA PRO A 141 -10.85 -0.69 -8.98
C PRO A 141 -10.18 -1.82 -9.76
N ARG A 142 -9.82 -1.49 -11.00
CA ARG A 142 -8.90 -2.27 -11.83
C ARG A 142 -7.64 -1.46 -12.04
N PHE A 143 -6.48 -2.03 -11.74
CA PHE A 143 -5.20 -1.33 -11.88
C PHE A 143 -4.45 -1.86 -13.09
N ALA A 144 -4.21 -0.98 -14.06
CA ALA A 144 -3.29 -1.23 -15.16
C ALA A 144 -1.88 -0.84 -14.74
N MET A 145 -0.96 -1.81 -14.80
CA MET A 145 0.47 -1.66 -14.49
C MET A 145 1.29 -1.99 -15.74
N GLY A 146 2.51 -1.47 -15.84
CA GLY A 146 3.41 -1.77 -16.96
C GLY A 146 3.11 -0.99 -18.24
N ALA A 147 3.11 -1.68 -19.38
CA ALA A 147 2.92 -1.09 -20.71
C ALA A 147 1.43 -0.93 -21.04
N ALA A 148 1.11 -0.05 -22.00
CA ALA A 148 -0.28 0.28 -22.37
C ALA A 148 -1.14 -0.91 -22.85
N ARG A 149 -0.52 -2.05 -23.18
CA ARG A 149 -1.18 -3.28 -23.63
C ARG A 149 -1.38 -4.31 -22.51
N ASP A 150 -0.91 -4.03 -21.30
CA ASP A 150 -1.02 -4.95 -20.17
C ASP A 150 -2.44 -4.89 -19.59
N ASP A 151 -2.98 -6.07 -19.26
CA ASP A 151 -4.32 -6.18 -18.72
C ASP A 151 -4.39 -5.59 -17.31
N ALA A 152 -5.49 -4.89 -17.04
CA ALA A 152 -5.73 -4.35 -15.70
C ALA A 152 -6.15 -5.47 -14.74
N THR A 153 -5.49 -5.55 -13.59
CA THR A 153 -5.82 -6.50 -12.53
C THR A 153 -7.03 -6.02 -11.74
N LEU A 154 -8.04 -6.86 -11.58
CA LEU A 154 -9.13 -6.62 -10.63
C LEU A 154 -8.64 -6.86 -9.20
N MET A 155 -8.93 -5.92 -8.30
CA MET A 155 -8.63 -6.12 -6.88
C MET A 155 -9.49 -7.25 -6.29
N ASN A 156 -8.87 -8.09 -5.45
CA ASN A 156 -9.53 -9.26 -4.85
C ASN A 156 -10.14 -10.20 -5.91
N ASP A 157 -9.47 -10.42 -7.05
CA ASP A 157 -10.01 -11.23 -8.15
C ASP A 157 -10.52 -12.62 -7.72
N GLY A 158 -9.83 -13.28 -6.78
CA GLY A 158 -10.24 -14.58 -6.24
C GLY A 158 -11.39 -14.55 -5.21
N THR A 159 -11.76 -13.38 -4.67
CA THR A 159 -12.70 -13.25 -3.55
C THR A 159 -13.75 -12.14 -3.73
N HIS A 160 -13.76 -11.46 -4.88
CA HIS A 160 -14.73 -10.40 -5.16
C HIS A 160 -16.17 -10.95 -5.16
N ARG A 161 -17.11 -10.17 -4.63
CA ARG A 161 -18.53 -10.53 -4.61
C ARG A 161 -19.24 -9.81 -5.74
N HIS A 162 -19.92 -10.56 -6.61
CA HIS A 162 -20.88 -9.96 -7.53
C HIS A 162 -22.08 -9.41 -6.74
N ALA A 163 -22.59 -8.25 -7.14
CA ALA A 163 -23.94 -7.90 -6.73
C ALA A 163 -24.89 -8.97 -7.26
N SER A 164 -25.83 -9.44 -6.45
CA SER A 164 -26.86 -10.37 -6.92
C SER A 164 -27.53 -9.79 -8.18
N GLY A 165 -27.31 -10.43 -9.34
CA GLY A 165 -27.89 -10.01 -10.62
C GLY A 165 -26.94 -9.34 -11.63
N SER A 166 -25.67 -9.08 -11.30
CA SER A 166 -24.68 -8.59 -12.29
C SER A 166 -23.98 -9.78 -12.97
N GLY A 167 -24.23 -9.99 -14.27
CA GLY A 167 -23.55 -11.00 -15.07
C GLY A 167 -22.04 -10.79 -15.23
N THR A 168 -21.38 -11.74 -15.89
CA THR A 168 -19.90 -11.91 -15.99
C THR A 168 -19.15 -10.84 -16.81
N SER A 169 -19.82 -9.80 -17.30
CA SER A 169 -19.20 -8.68 -18.04
C SER A 169 -19.46 -7.29 -17.42
N GLY A 170 -19.98 -7.24 -16.18
CA GLY A 170 -20.40 -6.01 -15.52
C GLY A 170 -19.37 -5.38 -14.59
N THR A 171 -19.65 -4.13 -14.19
CA THR A 171 -18.99 -3.43 -13.07
C THR A 171 -19.02 -4.30 -11.82
N VAL A 172 -17.88 -4.46 -11.14
CA VAL A 172 -17.80 -5.22 -9.88
C VAL A 172 -18.04 -4.22 -8.74
N PRO A 173 -19.06 -4.40 -7.89
CA PRO A 173 -19.29 -3.49 -6.79
C PRO A 173 -18.13 -3.54 -5.78
N PHE A 174 -17.85 -2.43 -5.11
CA PHE A 174 -16.85 -2.35 -4.04
C PHE A 174 -17.39 -3.05 -2.78
N ILE A 175 -17.52 -4.37 -2.82
CA ILE A 175 -17.92 -5.21 -1.67
C ILE A 175 -16.72 -6.08 -1.31
N LEU A 176 -16.20 -5.86 -0.11
CA LEU A 176 -15.03 -6.56 0.40
C LEU A 176 -15.41 -7.90 1.05
N PRO A 177 -14.55 -8.91 1.02
CA PRO A 177 -14.79 -10.20 1.64
C PRO A 177 -14.58 -10.13 3.15
N PHE A 178 -15.38 -9.30 3.83
CA PHE A 178 -15.37 -9.22 5.29
C PHE A 178 -15.93 -10.50 5.90
N GLU A 179 -15.23 -11.05 6.88
CA GLU A 179 -15.66 -12.21 7.66
C GLU A 179 -15.79 -11.81 9.14
N THR A 180 -16.90 -12.18 9.77
CA THR A 180 -17.16 -11.85 11.18
C THR A 180 -17.08 -13.11 12.04
N TYR A 181 -16.24 -13.05 13.07
CA TYR A 181 -16.05 -14.13 14.04
C TYR A 181 -16.17 -13.57 15.46
N GLY A 182 -17.37 -13.65 16.04
CA GLY A 182 -17.64 -13.01 17.33
C GLY A 182 -17.44 -11.49 17.23
N ASP A 183 -16.52 -10.94 18.03
CA ASP A 183 -16.18 -9.52 18.04
C ASP A 183 -15.08 -9.14 17.04
N ASP A 184 -14.47 -10.13 16.38
CA ASP A 184 -13.43 -9.93 15.38
C ASP A 184 -14.03 -9.75 13.98
N LEU A 185 -13.51 -8.76 13.25
CA LEU A 185 -13.75 -8.54 11.84
C LEU A 185 -12.45 -8.80 11.08
N MET A 186 -12.51 -9.74 10.13
CA MET A 186 -11.37 -10.14 9.32
C MET A 186 -11.58 -9.72 7.86
N LEU A 187 -10.48 -9.37 7.19
CA LEU A 187 -10.49 -8.98 5.77
C LEU A 187 -9.24 -9.53 5.08
N ALA A 188 -9.44 -10.23 3.97
CA ALA A 188 -8.38 -10.51 3.00
C ALA A 188 -8.37 -9.43 1.91
N TRP A 189 -7.20 -8.86 1.61
CA TRP A 189 -7.02 -7.88 0.53
C TRP A 189 -5.87 -8.32 -0.36
N ASP A 190 -6.18 -8.62 -1.62
CA ASP A 190 -5.28 -9.28 -2.55
C ASP A 190 -5.05 -8.48 -3.82
N TYR A 191 -3.79 -8.44 -4.23
CA TYR A 191 -3.33 -7.80 -5.44
C TYR A 191 -2.26 -8.68 -6.08
N ALA A 192 -2.57 -9.19 -7.26
CA ALA A 192 -1.70 -10.12 -7.99
C ALA A 192 -1.56 -9.64 -9.43
N HIS A 193 -0.44 -8.98 -9.71
CA HIS A 193 -0.21 -8.37 -11.01
C HIS A 193 0.61 -9.29 -11.91
N GLU A 194 0.44 -9.14 -13.22
CA GLU A 194 1.40 -9.60 -14.22
C GLU A 194 1.50 -8.55 -15.32
N TYR A 195 2.70 -8.02 -15.55
CA TYR A 195 2.88 -6.91 -16.49
C TYR A 195 4.31 -6.83 -17.03
N THR A 196 4.49 -5.94 -18.02
CA THR A 196 5.76 -5.68 -18.67
C THR A 196 6.71 -5.04 -17.67
N ASN A 197 7.87 -5.66 -17.47
CA ASN A 197 8.85 -5.17 -16.51
C ASN A 197 9.36 -3.77 -16.92
N PRO A 198 9.13 -2.72 -16.11
CA PRO A 198 9.61 -1.38 -16.43
C PRO A 198 11.13 -1.26 -16.35
N VAL A 199 11.79 -2.17 -15.63
CA VAL A 199 13.25 -2.36 -15.61
C VAL A 199 13.61 -3.36 -16.70
N THR A 200 13.59 -2.90 -17.95
CA THR A 200 13.74 -3.73 -19.14
C THR A 200 15.14 -4.38 -19.24
N PRO A 201 15.26 -5.60 -19.81
CA PRO A 201 16.56 -6.22 -20.06
C PRO A 201 17.51 -5.36 -20.90
N GLU A 202 16.97 -4.61 -21.86
CA GLU A 202 17.75 -3.73 -22.74
C GLU A 202 18.24 -2.47 -22.03
N GLY A 203 17.43 -1.91 -21.12
CA GLY A 203 17.76 -0.68 -20.38
C GLY A 203 18.66 -0.93 -19.17
N TRP A 204 18.41 -2.02 -18.44
CA TRP A 204 19.10 -2.36 -17.18
C TRP A 204 19.52 -3.84 -17.14
N PRO A 205 20.47 -4.28 -17.98
CA PRO A 205 20.91 -5.67 -18.06
C PRO A 205 21.39 -6.29 -16.74
N GLU A 206 21.97 -5.52 -15.81
CA GLU A 206 22.40 -6.04 -14.49
C GLU A 206 21.27 -6.06 -13.45
N ALA A 207 20.24 -5.22 -13.57
CA ALA A 207 19.14 -5.13 -12.62
C ALA A 207 17.90 -5.92 -13.05
N SER A 208 17.69 -6.08 -14.36
CA SER A 208 16.49 -6.71 -14.91
C SER A 208 16.46 -8.22 -14.68
N THR A 209 15.31 -8.72 -14.25
CA THR A 209 15.03 -10.15 -14.05
C THR A 209 14.18 -10.74 -15.16
N GLY A 210 14.25 -10.17 -16.37
CA GLY A 210 13.48 -10.59 -17.53
C GLY A 210 12.44 -9.55 -17.99
N PRO A 211 11.77 -9.81 -19.12
CA PRO A 211 10.87 -8.85 -19.77
C PRO A 211 9.50 -8.71 -19.08
N ARG A 212 9.15 -9.63 -18.19
CA ARG A 212 7.87 -9.70 -17.48
C ARG A 212 8.12 -9.87 -15.99
N ILE A 213 7.24 -9.30 -15.18
CA ILE A 213 7.21 -9.49 -13.73
C ILE A 213 5.79 -9.76 -13.27
N SER A 214 5.69 -10.44 -12.12
CA SER A 214 4.42 -10.82 -11.51
C SER A 214 4.42 -10.60 -10.00
N PRO A 215 4.68 -9.38 -9.52
CA PRO A 215 4.62 -9.10 -8.10
C PRO A 215 3.18 -9.24 -7.60
N SER A 216 3.03 -9.89 -6.45
CA SER A 216 1.77 -10.02 -5.75
C SER A 216 1.95 -9.73 -4.28
N GLU A 217 0.87 -9.29 -3.66
CA GLU A 217 0.85 -8.93 -2.26
C GLU A 217 -0.54 -9.15 -1.68
N HIS A 218 -0.55 -9.58 -0.42
CA HIS A 218 -1.69 -10.26 0.19
C HIS A 218 -1.73 -9.88 1.65
N PHE A 219 -2.80 -9.20 2.06
CA PHE A 219 -3.02 -8.82 3.46
C PHE A 219 -4.12 -9.65 4.09
N THR A 220 -3.94 -9.95 5.38
CA THR A 220 -4.97 -10.55 6.23
C THR A 220 -5.15 -9.69 7.48
N PHE A 221 -6.15 -8.81 7.47
CA PHE A 221 -6.44 -7.89 8.57
C PHE A 221 -7.29 -8.56 9.65
N CYS A 222 -7.00 -8.21 10.90
CA CYS A 222 -7.86 -8.46 12.06
C CYS A 222 -8.16 -7.12 12.76
N MET A 223 -9.44 -6.85 12.98
CA MET A 223 -10.00 -5.59 13.47
C MET A 223 -11.13 -5.85 14.45
N SER A 224 -11.49 -4.86 15.26
CA SER A 224 -12.70 -4.92 16.08
C SER A 224 -13.95 -4.65 15.23
N LEU A 225 -14.93 -5.56 15.27
CA LEU A 225 -16.23 -5.36 14.63
C LEU A 225 -16.98 -4.14 15.18
N ALA A 226 -16.96 -3.98 16.51
CA ALA A 226 -17.63 -2.88 17.19
C ALA A 226 -17.04 -1.53 16.76
N GLU A 227 -15.70 -1.43 16.78
CA GLU A 227 -15.00 -0.23 16.32
C GLU A 227 -15.28 0.05 14.85
N MET A 228 -15.26 -0.96 13.98
CA MET A 228 -15.55 -0.78 12.56
C MET A 228 -16.95 -0.22 12.32
N ARG A 229 -17.97 -0.81 12.98
CA ARG A 229 -19.38 -0.40 12.84
C ARG A 229 -19.67 0.99 13.41
N ASP A 230 -18.89 1.46 14.37
CA ASP A 230 -19.06 2.78 14.97
C ASP A 230 -18.50 3.89 14.05
N ARG A 231 -19.39 4.65 13.42
CA ARG A 231 -19.01 5.78 12.55
C ARG A 231 -18.39 6.96 13.30
N SER A 232 -18.58 7.06 14.62
CA SER A 232 -17.94 8.10 15.42
C SER A 232 -16.45 7.86 15.61
N VAL A 233 -16.00 6.62 15.39
CA VAL A 233 -14.57 6.28 15.35
C VAL A 233 -14.03 6.54 13.94
N PRO A 234 -13.10 7.50 13.76
CA PRO A 234 -12.67 7.96 12.43
C PRO A 234 -11.66 7.04 11.74
N THR A 235 -11.09 6.07 12.46
CA THR A 235 -10.05 5.15 11.97
C THR A 235 -10.19 3.81 12.67
N SER A 236 -9.97 2.71 11.96
CA SER A 236 -9.96 1.37 12.57
C SER A 236 -8.53 0.98 12.93
N ARG A 237 -8.30 0.60 14.18
CA ARG A 237 -7.10 -0.15 14.57
C ARG A 237 -7.09 -1.52 13.87
N PHE A 238 -5.91 -1.98 13.48
CA PHE A 238 -5.71 -3.33 12.97
C PHE A 238 -4.35 -3.91 13.35
N VAL A 239 -4.30 -5.24 13.34
CA VAL A 239 -3.06 -6.02 13.13
C VAL A 239 -3.31 -6.90 11.91
N ALA A 240 -2.32 -7.02 11.03
CA ALA A 240 -2.47 -7.77 9.79
C ALA A 240 -1.22 -8.59 9.46
N GLY A 241 -1.42 -9.73 8.82
CA GLY A 241 -0.38 -10.38 8.05
C GLY A 241 -0.21 -9.65 6.72
N PHE A 242 1.03 -9.50 6.27
CA PHE A 242 1.39 -9.01 4.94
C PHE A 242 2.34 -10.02 4.31
N SER A 243 1.89 -10.65 3.24
CA SER A 243 2.70 -11.55 2.42
C SER A 243 2.96 -10.94 1.06
N ARG A 244 4.19 -11.05 0.57
CA ARG A 244 4.57 -10.55 -0.75
C ARG A 244 5.32 -11.62 -1.51
N LEU A 245 5.04 -11.74 -2.81
CA LEU A 245 5.83 -12.54 -3.74
C LEU A 245 6.26 -11.65 -4.90
N SER A 246 7.47 -11.84 -5.38
CA SER A 246 7.94 -11.18 -6.59
C SER A 246 9.19 -11.84 -7.14
N GLN A 247 9.63 -11.46 -8.33
CA GLN A 247 11.00 -11.69 -8.78
C GLN A 247 12.00 -10.96 -7.87
N TRP A 248 13.30 -11.16 -8.09
CA TRP A 248 14.34 -10.36 -7.41
C TRP A 248 14.11 -8.87 -7.64
N TRP A 249 14.24 -8.06 -6.59
CA TRP A 249 14.15 -6.63 -6.77
C TRP A 249 15.32 -6.10 -7.60
N PRO A 250 15.11 -5.08 -8.44
CA PRO A 250 16.13 -4.59 -9.36
C PRO A 250 17.47 -4.26 -8.70
N TRP A 251 17.43 -3.64 -7.52
CA TRP A 251 18.61 -3.25 -6.77
C TRP A 251 19.45 -4.43 -6.29
N MET A 252 18.89 -5.64 -6.25
CA MET A 252 19.62 -6.86 -5.91
C MET A 252 20.61 -7.28 -7.00
N ARG A 253 20.56 -6.68 -8.20
CA ARG A 253 21.51 -6.90 -9.32
C ARG A 253 21.62 -8.38 -9.74
N MET A 254 20.48 -9.01 -9.98
CA MET A 254 20.40 -10.42 -10.39
C MET A 254 20.36 -10.61 -11.91
N GLY A 255 20.35 -9.54 -12.70
CA GLY A 255 20.33 -9.62 -14.17
C GLY A 255 21.56 -10.32 -14.73
N GLY A 256 21.35 -11.11 -15.79
CA GLY A 256 22.37 -11.96 -16.40
C GLY A 256 22.82 -13.17 -15.55
N HIS A 257 22.38 -13.30 -14.30
CA HIS A 257 22.64 -14.48 -13.48
C HIS A 257 21.71 -15.64 -13.87
N GLU A 258 22.16 -16.90 -13.73
CA GLU A 258 21.34 -18.10 -14.02
C GLU A 258 20.04 -18.21 -13.17
N LEU A 259 19.93 -17.38 -12.12
CA LEU A 259 18.80 -17.34 -11.21
C LEU A 259 17.89 -16.13 -11.45
N ALA A 260 18.19 -15.27 -12.43
CA ALA A 260 17.49 -14.01 -12.68
C ALA A 260 15.98 -14.21 -12.81
N GLU A 261 15.57 -15.20 -13.62
CA GLU A 261 14.16 -15.46 -13.93
C GLU A 261 13.51 -16.54 -13.05
N SER A 262 14.29 -17.28 -12.26
CA SER A 262 13.80 -18.44 -11.49
C SER A 262 13.72 -18.21 -9.98
N GLY A 263 14.28 -17.10 -9.48
CA GLY A 263 14.22 -16.75 -8.07
C GLY A 263 13.00 -15.93 -7.71
N VAL A 264 12.41 -16.27 -6.57
CA VAL A 264 11.27 -15.55 -5.99
C VAL A 264 11.69 -14.97 -4.65
N VAL A 265 11.38 -13.69 -4.42
CA VAL A 265 11.46 -13.04 -3.12
C VAL A 265 10.10 -13.18 -2.46
N PHE A 266 10.08 -13.79 -1.26
CA PHE A 266 8.90 -13.99 -0.44
C PHE A 266 9.02 -13.20 0.86
N GLY A 267 8.00 -12.39 1.17
CA GLY A 267 7.90 -11.64 2.42
C GLY A 267 6.92 -12.28 3.39
N ARG A 268 7.33 -12.40 4.66
CA ARG A 268 6.43 -12.69 5.79
C ARG A 268 6.52 -11.53 6.79
N ILE A 269 5.52 -10.66 6.76
CA ILE A 269 5.54 -9.33 7.36
C ILE A 269 4.31 -9.15 8.26
N PHE A 270 4.47 -8.39 9.34
CA PHE A 270 3.37 -7.84 10.12
C PHE A 270 3.08 -6.42 9.64
N SER A 271 1.82 -6.05 9.54
CA SER A 271 1.36 -4.68 9.37
C SER A 271 0.47 -4.30 10.55
N HIS A 272 0.56 -3.05 11.01
CA HIS A 272 -0.23 -2.58 12.15
C HIS A 272 -0.47 -1.07 12.11
N LYS A 273 -1.61 -0.67 12.69
CA LYS A 273 -2.04 0.72 12.80
C LYS A 273 -2.97 0.90 13.99
N GLY A 274 -2.89 2.04 14.66
CA GLY A 274 -3.87 2.51 15.64
C GLY A 274 -3.27 2.86 17.00
N LEU A 275 -1.93 2.90 17.11
CA LEU A 275 -1.24 3.48 18.25
C LEU A 275 -1.15 5.00 18.09
N LYS A 276 -0.95 5.71 19.22
CA LYS A 276 -0.88 7.16 19.23
C LYS A 276 0.44 7.66 18.63
N GLY A 277 0.37 8.74 17.84
CA GLY A 277 1.56 9.39 17.27
C GLY A 277 2.38 8.41 16.44
N THR A 278 3.67 8.29 16.74
CA THR A 278 4.62 7.40 16.06
C THR A 278 4.65 5.98 16.64
N GLY A 279 3.70 5.61 17.50
CA GLY A 279 3.73 4.35 18.24
C GLY A 279 3.73 3.08 17.39
N ASP A 280 3.21 3.14 16.15
CA ASP A 280 3.27 2.04 15.19
C ASP A 280 4.58 1.99 14.37
N ILE A 281 5.48 2.96 14.51
CA ILE A 281 6.73 2.97 13.75
C ILE A 281 7.82 2.27 14.58
N PRO A 282 8.52 1.25 14.03
CA PRO A 282 9.66 0.65 14.72
C PRO A 282 10.73 1.69 15.08
N PRO A 283 11.29 1.69 16.31
CA PRO A 283 12.13 2.81 16.78
C PRO A 283 13.35 3.14 15.90
N LYS A 284 14.03 2.13 15.35
CA LYS A 284 15.16 2.34 14.43
C LYS A 284 14.73 2.97 13.10
N VAL A 285 13.53 2.62 12.63
CA VAL A 285 12.93 3.20 11.42
C VAL A 285 12.53 4.64 11.68
N LEU A 286 11.93 4.93 12.84
CA LEU A 286 11.58 6.30 13.21
C LEU A 286 12.82 7.19 13.24
N ALA A 287 13.87 6.78 13.95
CA ALA A 287 15.13 7.53 14.04
C ALA A 287 15.78 7.77 12.66
N TYR A 288 15.71 6.76 11.78
CA TYR A 288 16.20 6.87 10.41
C TYR A 288 15.38 7.87 9.59
N ILE A 289 14.05 7.76 9.61
CA ILE A 289 13.14 8.65 8.86
C ILE A 289 13.28 10.10 9.33
N GLU A 290 13.34 10.35 10.64
CA GLU A 290 13.47 11.70 11.20
C GLU A 290 14.72 12.43 10.67
N THR A 291 15.77 11.68 10.37
CA THR A 291 17.04 12.22 9.85
C THR A 291 17.03 12.34 8.32
N HIS A 292 16.51 11.35 7.61
CA HIS A 292 16.71 11.22 6.16
C HIS A 292 15.49 11.65 5.33
N ALA A 293 14.28 11.51 5.88
CA ALA A 293 13.03 11.70 5.15
C ALA A 293 11.86 12.16 6.05
N PRO A 294 12.04 13.18 6.92
CA PRO A 294 11.02 13.55 7.92
C PRO A 294 9.68 13.98 7.32
N ASN A 295 9.68 14.44 6.07
CA ASN A 295 8.49 14.79 5.31
C ASN A 295 7.59 13.58 4.98
N TYR A 296 8.02 12.34 5.20
CA TYR A 296 7.21 11.12 5.08
C TYR A 296 6.38 10.81 6.32
N LEU A 297 6.61 11.52 7.44
CA LEU A 297 5.77 11.45 8.63
C LEU A 297 4.51 12.32 8.52
N THR A 298 4.32 12.99 7.38
CA THR A 298 3.13 13.79 7.07
C THR A 298 2.54 13.37 5.72
N VAL A 299 1.24 13.58 5.55
CA VAL A 299 0.55 13.41 4.26
C VAL A 299 0.98 14.49 3.25
N PRO A 300 0.78 14.28 1.93
CA PRO A 300 0.88 15.36 0.95
C PRO A 300 -0.22 16.42 1.18
N ASP A 301 0.04 17.66 0.76
CA ASP A 301 -0.90 18.77 0.92
C ASP A 301 -2.17 18.57 0.07
N ASP A 302 -2.00 18.00 -1.12
CA ASP A 302 -3.09 17.73 -2.07
C ASP A 302 -3.75 16.37 -1.83
N TRP A 303 -4.84 16.13 -2.57
CA TRP A 303 -5.51 14.84 -2.67
C TRP A 303 -5.25 14.28 -4.08
N PRO A 304 -4.11 13.60 -4.28
CA PRO A 304 -3.73 13.11 -5.59
C PRO A 304 -4.71 12.06 -6.10
N ASN A 305 -4.80 11.94 -7.43
CA ASN A 305 -5.44 10.81 -8.08
C ASN A 305 -4.40 10.15 -8.98
N VAL A 306 -3.60 9.26 -8.39
CA VAL A 306 -2.42 8.68 -9.03
C VAL A 306 -2.60 7.19 -9.27
N THR A 307 -2.00 6.69 -10.34
CA THR A 307 -1.84 5.25 -10.54
C THR A 307 -0.88 4.71 -9.49
N PRO A 308 -1.20 3.59 -8.81
CA PRO A 308 -0.25 2.90 -7.95
C PRO A 308 1.03 2.56 -8.71
N HIS A 309 2.17 2.57 -8.01
CA HIS A 309 3.45 2.16 -8.57
C HIS A 309 4.24 1.42 -7.50
N GLY A 310 4.99 0.39 -7.91
CA GLY A 310 5.77 -0.45 -7.02
C GLY A 310 7.27 -0.17 -7.10
N THR A 311 8.05 -1.08 -6.51
CA THR A 311 9.52 -0.99 -6.47
C THR A 311 10.14 -0.91 -7.87
N TRP A 312 9.60 -1.63 -8.86
CA TRP A 312 10.14 -1.64 -10.22
C TRP A 312 9.90 -0.32 -10.95
N GLU A 313 8.69 0.23 -10.87
CA GLU A 313 8.39 1.55 -11.44
C GLU A 313 9.22 2.64 -10.78
N ALA A 314 9.31 2.63 -9.45
CA ALA A 314 10.12 3.58 -8.71
C ALA A 314 11.60 3.49 -9.10
N PHE A 315 12.15 2.28 -9.19
CA PHE A 315 13.53 2.05 -9.61
C PHE A 315 13.79 2.55 -11.04
N ALA A 316 12.94 2.17 -12.00
CA ALA A 316 13.09 2.59 -13.39
C ALA A 316 12.98 4.13 -13.57
N ASN A 317 12.24 4.80 -12.70
CA ASN A 317 12.09 6.26 -12.73
C ASN A 317 13.25 7.00 -12.06
N GLN A 318 13.87 6.41 -11.03
CA GLN A 318 14.88 7.08 -10.20
C GLN A 318 16.32 6.68 -10.54
N VAL A 319 16.51 5.48 -11.10
CA VAL A 319 17.82 4.93 -11.46
C VAL A 319 18.00 4.98 -12.97
N PRO A 320 18.99 5.73 -13.48
CA PRO A 320 19.25 5.79 -14.92
C PRO A 320 19.47 4.40 -15.55
N PRO A 321 19.07 4.20 -16.82
CA PRO A 321 19.43 3.01 -17.57
C PRO A 321 20.94 2.79 -17.58
N GLU A 322 21.35 1.52 -17.50
CA GLU A 322 22.75 1.10 -17.56
C GLU A 322 23.26 1.09 -19.00
N THR A 323 22.37 0.86 -19.98
CA THR A 323 22.71 0.87 -21.40
C THR A 323 22.76 2.30 -21.94
N PRO A 324 23.92 2.77 -22.44
CA PRO A 324 24.05 4.12 -22.98
C PRO A 324 23.09 4.40 -24.14
N GLY A 325 22.37 5.52 -24.07
CA GLY A 325 21.47 5.97 -25.13
C GLY A 325 20.10 5.27 -25.14
N TYR A 326 19.81 4.35 -24.22
CA TYR A 326 18.49 3.73 -24.09
C TYR A 326 17.42 4.79 -23.79
N ARG A 327 16.26 4.65 -24.46
CA ARG A 327 15.05 5.45 -24.22
C ARG A 327 13.87 4.48 -24.11
N ARG A 328 13.04 4.71 -23.09
CA ARG A 328 11.87 3.90 -22.77
C ARG A 328 10.66 4.30 -23.62
#